data_AF-L0PE24-F1
#
_entry.id   AF-L0PE24-F1
#
_cell.length_a   1.000
_cell.length_b   1.000
_cell.length_c   1.000
_cell.angle_alpha   90.00
_cell.angle_beta   90.00
_cell.angle_gamma   90.00
#
_symmetry.space_group_name_H-M   'P 1'
#
loop_
_entity.id
_entity.type
_entity.pdbx_description
1 polymer ?
#
loop_
_entity_poly.entity_id
_entity_poly.type
_entity_poly.pdbx_seq_one_letter_code
_entity_poly.pdbx_strand_id
1 'polypeptide(L)'
;MSKENDISNKYNSCSNEILLEFEEQIKSTDMTPSKIIDILIDTFKKTQKNEFVSPEALEALGKKEGFECFHDKYENGVTLSLGGKIIVIDIDLEKFSIYWKVIRVATTWADSSGGQYFSPSTDAILLANFSDSYRLNLFETNFQRLTCLDRLSSPPIWDLFSIIKSLYLSLKKIYDYELDIYSDSEEVLCEKSGKPEFDVANIVGLSLWYWKQRHHHFVEQKSWRVIIEAQEYDPTFSSIFSLNIDWMNQKVNLSNNEHEWIITSSDLPFSCQFVMILDPPIVMCLEDIKKISEIIGLNDTSVLFKDFQDSNDLIYETVLTSQSLPIHTKRTIYLPSSLTQDQFYTIEKSTLFPVHIVKCIPFYHPEHIHFVL
;
A
#
# COMPACT_ATOMS: atom_id res chain seq x y z
N MET A 1 -16.46 14.84 22.08
CA MET A 1 -15.87 14.09 23.21
C MET A 1 -15.45 12.65 22.85
N SER A 2 -15.39 12.24 21.57
CA SER A 2 -14.91 10.90 21.19
C SER A 2 -13.57 10.87 20.44
N LYS A 3 -12.95 12.04 20.16
CA LYS A 3 -11.64 12.11 19.46
C LYS A 3 -10.41 11.94 20.36
N GLU A 4 -10.57 12.01 21.68
CA GLU A 4 -9.46 11.80 22.65
C GLU A 4 -9.23 10.32 22.99
N ASN A 5 -10.21 9.44 22.75
CA ASN A 5 -10.11 8.02 23.13
C ASN A 5 -9.41 7.14 22.08
N ASP A 6 -9.37 7.52 20.80
CA ASP A 6 -8.74 6.70 19.76
C ASP A 6 -7.22 6.89 19.66
N ILE A 7 -6.71 8.06 20.08
CA ILE A 7 -5.27 8.26 20.26
C ILE A 7 -4.78 7.40 21.44
N SER A 8 -5.59 7.24 22.48
CA SER A 8 -5.25 6.43 23.66
C SER A 8 -5.04 4.94 23.34
N ASN A 9 -5.75 4.36 22.38
CA ASN A 9 -5.72 2.91 22.17
C ASN A 9 -4.53 2.43 21.34
N LYS A 10 -3.98 3.25 20.43
CA LYS A 10 -2.76 2.92 19.67
C LYS A 10 -1.48 3.16 20.48
N TYR A 11 -1.52 4.09 21.43
CA TYR A 11 -0.45 4.29 22.41
C TYR A 11 -0.28 3.07 23.34
N ASN A 12 -1.35 2.31 23.60
CA ASN A 12 -1.32 1.23 24.59
C ASN A 12 -0.52 -0.01 24.15
N SER A 13 -0.47 -0.38 22.86
CA SER A 13 0.22 -1.61 22.45
C SER A 13 1.74 -1.53 22.62
N CYS A 14 2.36 -0.46 22.13
CA CYS A 14 3.81 -0.24 22.25
C CYS A 14 4.21 0.14 23.68
N SER A 15 3.37 0.92 24.39
CA SER A 15 3.63 1.26 25.80
C SER A 15 3.58 0.04 26.72
N ASN A 16 2.74 -0.96 26.41
CA ASN A 16 2.60 -2.17 27.22
C ASN A 16 3.79 -3.12 27.08
N GLU A 17 4.37 -3.27 25.88
CA GLU A 17 5.60 -4.06 25.70
C GLU A 17 6.80 -3.40 26.42
N ILE A 18 6.90 -2.06 26.35
CA ILE A 18 7.92 -1.29 27.08
C ILE A 18 7.74 -1.41 28.58
N LEU A 19 6.50 -1.36 29.08
CA LEU A 19 6.18 -1.57 30.51
C LEU A 19 6.56 -2.98 30.97
N LEU A 20 6.33 -4.01 30.13
CA LEU A 20 6.67 -5.39 30.46
C LEU A 20 8.18 -5.65 30.51
N GLU A 21 8.95 -5.18 29.52
CA GLU A 21 10.43 -5.25 29.55
C GLU A 21 11.01 -4.46 30.74
N PHE A 22 10.40 -3.32 31.07
CA PHE A 22 10.83 -2.46 32.17
C PHE A 22 10.50 -3.07 33.54
N GLU A 23 9.34 -3.70 33.70
CA GLU A 23 8.96 -4.43 34.92
C GLU A 23 9.86 -5.64 35.16
N GLU A 24 10.30 -6.35 34.13
CA GLU A 24 11.27 -7.44 34.25
C GLU A 24 12.65 -6.94 34.68
N GLN A 25 13.13 -5.81 34.14
CA GLN A 25 14.42 -5.22 34.53
C GLN A 25 14.41 -4.67 35.96
N ILE A 26 13.31 -4.03 36.39
CA ILE A 26 13.16 -3.52 37.77
C ILE A 26 13.13 -4.66 38.80
N LYS A 27 12.50 -5.80 38.48
CA LYS A 27 12.46 -6.97 39.37
C LYS A 27 13.84 -7.60 39.60
N SER A 28 14.83 -7.30 38.75
CA SER A 28 16.14 -7.95 38.77
C SER A 28 17.24 -7.16 39.50
N THR A 29 17.01 -5.90 39.90
CA THR A 29 18.11 -5.06 40.45
C THR A 29 17.67 -4.02 41.49
N ASP A 30 18.44 -3.87 42.58
CA ASP A 30 18.37 -2.72 43.50
C ASP A 30 18.83 -1.44 42.78
N MET A 31 17.92 -0.81 42.04
CA MET A 31 18.18 0.38 41.22
C MET A 31 17.77 1.67 41.94
N THR A 32 18.64 2.68 41.91
CA THR A 32 18.34 4.01 42.43
C THR A 32 17.45 4.79 41.45
N PRO A 33 16.61 5.74 41.92
CA PRO A 33 15.72 6.53 41.05
C PRO A 33 16.42 7.23 39.87
N SER A 34 17.68 7.64 40.04
CA SER A 34 18.48 8.25 38.97
C SER A 34 18.77 7.26 37.83
N LYS A 35 19.16 6.02 38.14
CA LYS A 35 19.45 5.01 37.12
C LYS A 35 18.19 4.56 36.37
N ILE A 36 17.04 4.56 37.05
CA ILE A 36 15.74 4.29 36.45
C ILE A 36 15.39 5.37 35.41
N ILE A 37 15.64 6.64 35.74
CA ILE A 37 15.44 7.76 34.80
C ILE A 37 16.40 7.64 33.61
N ASP A 38 17.67 7.31 33.83
CA ASP A 38 18.65 7.15 32.75
C ASP A 38 18.27 6.00 31.81
N ILE A 39 17.82 4.87 32.35
CA ILE A 39 17.32 3.73 31.56
C ILE A 39 16.05 4.12 30.80
N LEU A 40 15.09 4.80 31.44
CA LEU A 40 13.89 5.28 30.76
C LEU A 40 14.24 6.20 29.59
N ILE A 41 15.16 7.15 29.80
CA ILE A 41 15.63 8.06 28.76
C ILE A 41 16.31 7.29 27.63
N ASP A 42 17.16 6.31 27.93
CA ASP A 42 17.83 5.50 26.90
C ASP A 42 16.87 4.57 26.15
N THR A 43 15.90 3.97 26.83
CA THR A 43 14.86 3.15 26.22
C THR A 43 13.95 3.99 25.34
N PHE A 44 13.52 5.18 25.80
CA PHE A 44 12.72 6.12 25.02
C PHE A 44 13.49 6.67 23.82
N LYS A 45 14.78 6.95 23.99
CA LYS A 45 15.66 7.33 22.88
C LYS A 45 15.80 6.19 21.88
N LYS A 46 15.94 4.94 22.32
CA LYS A 46 16.01 3.78 21.42
C LYS A 46 14.72 3.55 20.65
N THR A 47 13.56 3.67 21.29
CA THR A 47 12.26 3.44 20.65
C THR A 47 11.83 4.61 19.75
N GLN A 48 12.16 5.86 20.10
CA GLN A 48 11.86 7.03 19.26
C GLN A 48 12.87 7.32 18.15
N LYS A 49 14.10 6.77 18.22
CA LYS A 49 15.15 7.09 17.23
C LYS A 49 14.72 6.79 15.79
N ASN A 50 13.84 5.81 15.61
CA ASN A 50 13.36 5.36 14.30
C ASN A 50 12.04 5.99 13.87
N GLU A 51 11.35 6.73 14.75
CA GLU A 51 10.11 7.41 14.37
C GLU A 51 10.40 8.77 13.73
N PHE A 52 11.45 9.47 14.18
CA PHE A 52 11.74 10.82 13.72
C PHE A 52 12.77 10.88 12.59
N VAL A 53 12.58 11.85 11.70
CA VAL A 53 13.50 12.15 10.60
C VAL A 53 14.90 12.48 11.15
N SER A 54 15.86 11.63 10.81
CA SER A 54 17.30 11.87 10.99
C SER A 54 18.08 11.05 9.96
N PRO A 55 19.33 11.42 9.65
CA PRO A 55 20.19 10.63 8.77
C PRO A 55 20.36 9.20 9.28
N GLU A 56 20.52 9.01 10.59
CA GLU A 56 20.69 7.69 11.20
C GLU A 56 19.40 6.84 11.12
N ALA A 57 18.23 7.46 11.25
CA ALA A 57 16.95 6.76 11.14
C ALA A 57 16.67 6.31 9.70
N LEU A 58 16.95 7.17 8.73
CA LEU A 58 16.83 6.83 7.31
C LEU A 58 17.87 5.77 6.88
N GLU A 59 19.10 5.84 7.39
CA GLU A 59 20.11 4.81 7.18
C GLU A 59 19.68 3.46 7.78
N ALA A 60 19.13 3.47 9.00
CA ALA A 60 18.61 2.25 9.63
C ALA A 60 17.44 1.65 8.82
N LEU A 61 16.55 2.49 8.30
CA LEU A 61 15.46 2.06 7.42
C LEU A 61 16.00 1.49 6.10
N GLY A 62 16.94 2.18 5.44
CA GLY A 62 17.57 1.70 4.21
C GLY A 62 18.24 0.33 4.41
N LYS A 63 19.04 0.19 5.46
CA LYS A 63 19.71 -1.08 5.80
C LYS A 63 18.73 -2.21 6.12
N LYS A 64 17.63 -1.91 6.83
CA LYS A 64 16.55 -2.88 7.11
C LYS A 64 15.96 -3.44 5.82
N GLU A 65 15.79 -2.59 4.81
CA GLU A 65 15.24 -2.93 3.50
C GLU A 65 16.30 -3.45 2.50
N GLY A 66 17.56 -3.63 2.95
CA GLY A 66 18.63 -4.21 2.15
C GLY A 66 19.42 -3.24 1.27
N PHE A 67 19.29 -1.93 1.47
CA PHE A 67 20.00 -0.90 0.70
C PHE A 67 21.41 -0.65 1.27
N GLU A 68 22.34 -0.33 0.37
CA GLU A 68 23.61 0.26 0.72
C GLU A 68 23.42 1.75 1.03
N CYS A 69 24.09 2.27 2.06
CA CYS A 69 23.91 3.65 2.51
C CYS A 69 25.24 4.40 2.47
N PHE A 70 25.25 5.58 1.87
CA PHE A 70 26.42 6.46 1.79
C PHE A 70 26.09 7.84 2.35
N HIS A 71 27.04 8.45 3.05
CA HIS A 71 26.87 9.77 3.66
C HIS A 71 27.90 10.74 3.10
N ASP A 72 27.42 11.78 2.43
CA ASP A 72 28.24 12.92 2.01
C ASP A 72 27.92 14.13 2.88
N LYS A 73 28.85 14.46 3.78
CA LYS A 73 28.70 15.60 4.70
C LYS A 73 29.16 16.89 4.05
N TYR A 74 28.40 17.95 4.24
CA TYR A 74 28.75 19.32 3.84
C TYR A 74 28.50 20.30 4.99
N GLU A 75 28.87 21.58 4.84
CA GLU A 75 29.00 22.54 5.95
C GLU A 75 27.82 22.55 6.94
N ASN A 76 26.57 22.42 6.47
CA ASN A 76 25.36 22.49 7.32
C ASN A 76 24.39 21.32 7.12
N GLY A 77 24.81 20.24 6.47
CA GLY A 77 23.91 19.15 6.14
C GLY A 77 24.63 17.86 5.73
N VAL A 78 23.81 16.89 5.35
CA VAL A 78 24.26 15.60 4.86
C VAL A 78 23.37 15.16 3.72
N THR A 79 23.99 14.64 2.67
CA THR A 79 23.31 13.86 1.65
C THR A 79 23.43 12.39 2.04
N LEU A 80 22.29 11.74 2.25
CA LEU A 80 22.19 10.30 2.44
C LEU A 80 21.76 9.67 1.13
N SER A 81 22.63 8.86 0.55
CA SER A 81 22.32 8.07 -0.65
C SER A 81 21.97 6.65 -0.26
N LEU A 82 20.78 6.19 -0.64
CA LEU A 82 20.29 4.83 -0.48
C LEU A 82 20.38 4.12 -1.85
N GLY A 83 21.32 3.19 -1.99
CA GLY A 83 21.53 2.40 -3.20
C GLY A 83 20.91 1.01 -3.11
N GLY A 84 19.96 0.73 -3.98
CA GLY A 84 19.40 -0.60 -4.24
C GLY A 84 20.05 -1.28 -5.44
N LYS A 85 19.38 -2.29 -5.98
CA LYS A 85 19.84 -3.08 -7.15
C LYS A 85 19.83 -2.27 -8.44
N ILE A 86 18.77 -1.50 -8.66
CA ILE A 86 18.59 -0.61 -9.82
C ILE A 86 18.19 0.80 -9.45
N ILE A 87 17.68 1.04 -8.23
CA ILE A 87 17.30 2.37 -7.76
C ILE A 87 18.38 2.98 -6.85
N VAL A 88 18.56 4.30 -6.94
CA VAL A 88 19.30 5.14 -6.00
C VAL A 88 18.39 6.27 -5.55
N ILE A 89 18.35 6.52 -4.24
CA ILE A 89 17.58 7.61 -3.63
C ILE A 89 18.54 8.50 -2.85
N ASP A 90 18.71 9.73 -3.33
CA ASP A 90 19.50 10.76 -2.64
C ASP A 90 18.59 11.65 -1.80
N ILE A 91 18.88 11.75 -0.51
CA ILE A 91 18.10 12.54 0.45
C ILE A 91 19.02 13.58 1.07
N ASP A 92 18.75 14.86 0.83
CA ASP A 92 19.48 15.94 1.47
C ASP A 92 18.78 16.37 2.75
N LEU A 93 19.53 16.37 3.84
CA LEU A 93 19.09 16.81 5.14
C LEU A 93 19.92 17.99 5.62
N GLU A 94 19.24 19.02 6.11
CA GLU A 94 19.86 20.15 6.81
C GLU A 94 19.55 20.10 8.30
N LYS A 95 20.53 20.47 9.12
CA LYS A 95 20.38 20.49 10.57
C LYS A 95 19.87 21.85 11.06
N PHE A 96 18.65 21.87 11.60
CA PHE A 96 18.01 23.06 12.17
C PHE A 96 18.00 22.98 13.70
N SER A 97 19.05 23.51 14.33
CA SER A 97 19.26 23.51 15.79
C SER A 97 19.12 22.11 16.43
N ILE A 98 17.89 21.69 16.72
CA ILE A 98 17.53 20.47 17.45
C ILE A 98 16.90 19.38 16.57
N TYR A 99 16.59 19.65 15.29
CA TYR A 99 15.97 18.67 14.39
C TYR A 99 16.62 18.66 13.00
N TRP A 100 16.37 17.61 12.23
CA TRP A 100 16.75 17.50 10.83
C TRP A 100 15.56 17.79 9.93
N LYS A 101 15.79 18.53 8.85
CA LYS A 101 14.79 18.80 7.83
C LYS A 101 15.27 18.21 6.50
N VAL A 102 14.42 17.39 5.87
CA VAL A 102 14.66 16.97 4.48
C VAL A 102 14.35 18.15 3.57
N ILE A 103 15.32 18.54 2.75
CA ILE A 103 15.21 19.68 1.84
C ILE A 103 15.09 19.24 0.38
N ARG A 104 15.57 18.03 0.06
CA ARG A 104 15.48 17.44 -1.28
C ARG A 104 15.44 15.93 -1.17
N VAL A 105 14.66 15.31 -2.05
CA VAL A 105 14.74 13.90 -2.39
C VAL A 105 14.92 13.82 -3.90
N ALA A 106 15.82 12.97 -4.38
CA ALA A 106 16.01 12.69 -5.79
C ALA A 106 16.11 11.18 -6.00
N THR A 107 15.30 10.66 -6.92
CA THR A 107 15.26 9.24 -7.28
C THR A 107 15.82 9.04 -8.68
N THR A 108 16.69 8.05 -8.80
CA THR A 108 17.26 7.61 -10.07
C THR A 108 17.13 6.10 -10.14
N TRP A 109 16.66 5.54 -11.26
CA TRP A 109 16.76 4.11 -11.47
C TRP A 109 17.21 3.75 -12.87
N ALA A 110 17.88 2.61 -12.99
CA ALA A 110 18.31 2.03 -14.24
C ALA A 110 17.21 1.14 -14.83
N ASP A 111 16.93 1.26 -16.13
CA ASP A 111 16.14 0.25 -16.85
C ASP A 111 17.00 -0.96 -17.22
N SER A 112 16.33 -2.01 -17.70
CA SER A 112 16.96 -3.21 -18.25
C SER A 112 17.92 -2.96 -19.42
N SER A 113 17.85 -1.82 -20.10
CA SER A 113 18.76 -1.41 -21.17
C SER A 113 19.99 -0.63 -20.67
N GLY A 114 20.07 -0.33 -19.37
CA GLY A 114 21.12 0.49 -18.76
C GLY A 114 20.88 2.00 -18.87
N GLY A 115 19.73 2.43 -19.37
CA GLY A 115 19.30 3.83 -19.36
C GLY A 115 18.94 4.28 -17.95
N GLN A 116 19.25 5.53 -17.61
CA GLN A 116 18.88 6.14 -16.33
C GLN A 116 17.59 6.94 -16.47
N TYR A 117 16.68 6.77 -15.53
CA TYR A 117 15.42 7.48 -15.45
C TYR A 117 15.33 8.23 -14.14
N PHE A 118 14.72 9.41 -14.23
CA PHE A 118 14.40 10.28 -13.12
C PHE A 118 12.89 10.48 -13.08
N SER A 119 12.32 10.59 -11.89
CA SER A 119 10.89 10.84 -11.72
C SER A 119 10.65 12.01 -10.77
N PRO A 120 10.54 13.24 -11.31
CA PRO A 120 10.25 14.41 -10.49
C PRO A 120 8.95 14.30 -9.70
N SER A 121 7.97 13.50 -10.16
CA SER A 121 6.74 13.23 -9.42
C SER A 121 6.97 12.35 -8.20
N THR A 122 7.79 11.29 -8.34
CA THR A 122 8.19 10.43 -7.24
C THR A 122 8.98 11.24 -6.20
N ASP A 123 9.93 12.06 -6.65
CA ASP A 123 10.74 12.95 -5.81
C ASP A 123 9.86 13.89 -4.97
N ALA A 124 8.87 14.50 -5.62
CA ALA A 124 7.93 15.40 -4.97
C ALA A 124 7.08 14.70 -3.90
N ILE A 125 6.62 13.47 -4.15
CA ILE A 125 5.85 12.70 -3.16
C ILE A 125 6.72 12.31 -1.97
N LEU A 126 7.92 11.79 -2.20
CA LEU A 126 8.82 11.39 -1.12
C LEU A 126 9.22 12.59 -0.28
N LEU A 127 9.49 13.75 -0.90
CA LEU A 127 9.73 14.99 -0.17
C LEU A 127 8.49 15.44 0.62
N ALA A 128 7.30 15.36 0.03
CA ALA A 128 6.04 15.71 0.68
C ALA A 128 5.74 14.82 1.89
N ASN A 129 6.18 13.56 1.89
CA ASN A 129 6.01 12.65 3.03
C ASN A 129 6.70 13.13 4.33
N PHE A 130 7.67 14.06 4.22
CA PHE A 130 8.33 14.70 5.37
C PHE A 130 7.70 16.05 5.78
N SER A 131 6.72 16.56 5.02
CA SER A 131 6.22 17.93 5.17
C SER A 131 5.22 18.09 6.31
N ASP A 132 4.36 17.08 6.52
CA ASP A 132 3.23 17.15 7.45
C ASP A 132 3.53 16.53 8.82
N SER A 133 4.64 15.80 8.93
CA SER A 133 5.11 15.24 10.19
C SER A 133 6.61 15.04 10.15
N TYR A 134 7.30 15.29 11.27
CA TYR A 134 8.69 14.86 11.46
C TYR A 134 8.83 13.33 11.53
N ARG A 135 7.80 12.56 11.13
CA ARG A 135 7.74 11.11 11.25
C ARG A 135 8.06 10.44 9.93
N LEU A 136 8.64 9.25 10.00
CA LEU A 136 9.02 8.47 8.83
C LEU A 136 7.87 7.67 8.20
N ASN A 137 6.73 7.50 8.87
CA ASN A 137 5.71 6.51 8.48
C ASN A 137 5.25 6.60 7.00
N LEU A 138 4.97 7.82 6.50
CA LEU A 138 4.53 8.01 5.12
C LEU A 138 5.66 7.71 4.12
N PHE A 139 6.87 8.17 4.45
CA PHE A 139 8.06 7.90 3.66
C PHE A 139 8.37 6.40 3.66
N GLU A 140 8.36 5.74 4.82
CA GLU A 140 8.60 4.30 4.98
C GLU A 140 7.65 3.49 4.09
N THR A 141 6.36 3.84 4.07
CA THR A 141 5.39 3.10 3.25
C THR A 141 5.71 3.23 1.75
N ASN A 142 6.05 4.42 1.25
CA ASN A 142 6.44 4.62 -0.16
C ASN A 142 7.82 4.05 -0.47
N PHE A 143 8.75 4.13 0.49
CA PHE A 143 10.07 3.53 0.38
C PHE A 143 9.97 2.01 0.24
N GLN A 144 9.13 1.35 1.04
CA GLN A 144 8.87 -0.09 0.93
C GLN A 144 8.29 -0.50 -0.42
N ARG A 145 7.43 0.32 -1.04
CA ARG A 145 6.96 0.09 -2.42
C ARG A 145 8.12 0.09 -3.41
N LEU A 146 8.98 1.11 -3.33
CA LEU A 146 10.16 1.23 -4.18
C LEU A 146 11.13 0.06 -3.97
N THR A 147 11.41 -0.30 -2.71
CA THR A 147 12.20 -1.47 -2.32
C THR A 147 11.63 -2.75 -2.91
N CYS A 148 10.31 -2.94 -2.85
CA CYS A 148 9.69 -4.16 -3.37
C CYS A 148 9.93 -4.28 -4.88
N LEU A 149 9.72 -3.20 -5.63
CA LEU A 149 9.98 -3.16 -7.07
C LEU A 149 11.46 -3.41 -7.39
N ASP A 150 12.38 -2.80 -6.64
CA ASP A 150 13.82 -2.96 -6.82
C ASP A 150 14.31 -4.38 -6.53
N ARG A 151 13.90 -4.93 -5.38
CA ARG A 151 14.25 -6.28 -4.91
C ARG A 151 13.76 -7.36 -5.88
N LEU A 152 12.54 -7.22 -6.36
CA LEU A 152 11.95 -8.18 -7.29
C LEU A 152 12.50 -8.02 -8.71
N SER A 153 12.98 -6.84 -9.12
CA SER A 153 13.58 -6.65 -10.44
C SER A 153 14.81 -7.53 -10.66
N SER A 154 15.07 -7.97 -11.89
CA SER A 154 16.24 -8.78 -12.26
C SER A 154 16.88 -8.32 -13.57
N PRO A 155 17.64 -7.20 -13.55
CA PRO A 155 18.33 -6.70 -14.73
C PRO A 155 19.44 -7.66 -15.19
N PRO A 156 19.74 -7.70 -16.50
CA PRO A 156 19.08 -6.95 -17.59
C PRO A 156 17.79 -7.64 -18.10
N ILE A 157 17.32 -8.68 -17.42
CA ILE A 157 16.23 -9.54 -17.91
C ILE A 157 14.88 -8.82 -17.80
N TRP A 158 14.60 -8.21 -16.65
CA TRP A 158 13.37 -7.45 -16.41
C TRP A 158 13.54 -6.45 -15.28
N ASP A 159 12.82 -5.34 -15.37
CA ASP A 159 12.72 -4.33 -14.32
C ASP A 159 11.24 -3.97 -14.07
N LEU A 160 10.82 -4.05 -12.81
CA LEU A 160 9.41 -3.86 -12.45
C LEU A 160 8.95 -2.42 -12.57
N PHE A 161 9.87 -1.47 -12.49
CA PHE A 161 9.57 -0.06 -12.70
C PHE A 161 9.04 0.20 -14.11
N SER A 162 9.71 -0.32 -15.14
CA SER A 162 9.26 -0.20 -16.53
C SER A 162 7.99 -0.99 -16.77
N ILE A 163 7.85 -2.16 -16.15
CA ILE A 163 6.63 -2.98 -16.23
C ILE A 163 5.40 -2.23 -15.71
N ILE A 164 5.46 -1.68 -14.48
CA ILE A 164 4.36 -0.94 -13.87
C ILE A 164 4.05 0.33 -14.68
N LYS A 165 5.09 0.97 -15.23
CA LYS A 165 4.94 2.11 -16.15
C LYS A 165 4.28 1.73 -17.47
N SER A 166 4.61 0.59 -18.06
CA SER A 166 3.97 0.08 -19.27
C SER A 166 2.50 -0.25 -19.02
N LEU A 167 2.17 -0.88 -17.89
CA LEU A 167 0.79 -1.09 -17.47
C LEU A 167 0.02 0.22 -17.36
N TYR A 168 0.60 1.24 -16.71
CA TYR A 168 0.01 2.58 -16.64
C TYR A 168 -0.29 3.16 -18.03
N LEU A 169 0.66 3.10 -18.96
CA LEU A 169 0.48 3.62 -20.32
C LEU A 169 -0.63 2.89 -21.09
N SER A 170 -0.73 1.57 -20.92
CA SER A 170 -1.78 0.76 -21.53
C SER A 170 -3.16 1.09 -20.94
N LEU A 171 -3.29 1.15 -19.62
CA LEU A 171 -4.55 1.55 -18.96
C LEU A 171 -4.93 2.99 -19.35
N LYS A 172 -3.95 3.90 -19.44
CA LYS A 172 -4.21 5.29 -19.82
C LYS A 172 -4.76 5.39 -21.23
N LYS A 173 -4.21 4.60 -22.15
CA LYS A 173 -4.72 4.52 -23.52
C LYS A 173 -6.16 4.01 -23.57
N ILE A 174 -6.51 3.03 -22.73
CA ILE A 174 -7.90 2.53 -22.59
C ILE A 174 -8.80 3.64 -22.04
N TYR A 175 -8.40 4.29 -20.95
CA TYR A 175 -9.15 5.39 -20.34
C TYR A 175 -9.41 6.54 -21.33
N ASP A 176 -8.37 6.98 -22.06
CA ASP A 176 -8.49 8.06 -23.04
C ASP A 176 -9.45 7.68 -24.18
N TYR A 177 -9.46 6.41 -24.59
CA TYR A 177 -10.38 5.88 -25.61
C TYR A 177 -11.83 5.81 -25.12
N GLU A 178 -12.04 5.29 -23.90
CA GLU A 178 -13.37 5.24 -23.28
C GLU A 178 -13.91 6.66 -23.07
N LEU A 179 -13.08 7.60 -22.62
CA LEU A 179 -13.47 8.98 -22.44
C LEU A 179 -13.91 9.65 -23.75
N ASP A 180 -13.27 9.32 -24.87
CA ASP A 180 -13.67 9.80 -26.20
C ASP A 180 -15.04 9.24 -26.62
N ILE A 181 -15.31 7.95 -26.35
CA ILE A 181 -16.58 7.28 -26.69
C ILE A 181 -17.74 7.82 -25.84
N TYR A 182 -17.57 7.85 -24.52
CA TYR A 182 -18.66 8.14 -23.58
C TYR A 182 -18.80 9.63 -23.31
N SER A 183 -17.74 10.43 -23.48
CA SER A 183 -17.72 11.87 -23.18
C SER A 183 -18.14 12.24 -21.75
N ASP A 184 -18.21 11.26 -20.83
CA ASP A 184 -18.51 11.43 -19.41
C ASP A 184 -17.44 10.73 -18.57
N SER A 185 -16.60 11.53 -17.91
CA SER A 185 -15.57 11.02 -17.01
C SER A 185 -16.13 10.24 -15.83
N GLU A 186 -17.37 10.52 -15.37
CA GLU A 186 -17.97 9.78 -14.27
C GLU A 186 -18.46 8.40 -14.70
N GLU A 187 -18.98 8.27 -15.93
CA GLU A 187 -19.35 6.97 -16.50
C GLU A 187 -18.09 6.09 -16.65
N VAL A 188 -17.00 6.65 -17.19
CA VAL A 188 -15.73 5.91 -17.31
C VAL A 188 -15.17 5.50 -15.96
N LEU A 189 -15.32 6.37 -14.94
CA LEU A 189 -14.87 6.07 -13.58
C LEU A 189 -15.72 5.00 -12.90
N CYS A 190 -17.03 4.95 -13.09
CA CYS A 190 -17.92 4.09 -12.30
C CYS A 190 -18.40 2.83 -13.03
N GLU A 191 -18.33 2.78 -14.36
CA GLU A 191 -18.91 1.70 -15.18
C GLU A 191 -17.91 1.11 -16.20
N LYS A 192 -16.67 1.61 -16.27
CA LYS A 192 -15.66 1.20 -17.25
C LYS A 192 -14.31 0.92 -16.58
N SER A 193 -13.19 1.24 -17.24
CA SER A 193 -11.85 0.86 -16.79
C SER A 193 -11.28 1.74 -15.67
N GLY A 194 -11.93 2.86 -15.33
CA GLY A 194 -11.41 3.80 -14.35
C GLY A 194 -10.28 4.69 -14.87
N LYS A 195 -9.82 5.63 -14.04
CA LYS A 195 -8.77 6.61 -14.39
C LYS A 195 -7.43 6.20 -13.79
N PRO A 196 -6.45 5.78 -14.62
CA PRO A 196 -5.12 5.46 -14.14
C PRO A 196 -4.32 6.75 -13.90
N GLU A 197 -3.63 6.80 -12.78
CA GLU A 197 -2.74 7.88 -12.40
C GLU A 197 -1.43 7.29 -11.83
N PHE A 198 -0.35 8.03 -12.01
CA PHE A 198 0.98 7.63 -11.55
C PHE A 198 1.49 8.68 -10.58
N ASP A 199 2.04 8.26 -9.44
CA ASP A 199 2.54 9.15 -8.39
C ASP A 199 1.50 10.22 -7.99
N VAL A 200 0.40 9.77 -7.38
CA VAL A 200 -0.70 10.66 -6.95
C VAL A 200 -1.16 10.39 -5.52
N ALA A 201 -1.78 11.41 -4.92
CA ALA A 201 -2.38 11.32 -3.58
C ALA A 201 -1.42 10.71 -2.55
N ASN A 202 -0.19 11.24 -2.53
CA ASN A 202 0.92 10.89 -1.64
C ASN A 202 1.38 9.42 -1.70
N ILE A 203 1.07 8.72 -2.79
CA ILE A 203 1.49 7.33 -3.02
C ILE A 203 2.35 7.26 -4.28
N VAL A 204 3.49 6.60 -4.16
CA VAL A 204 4.40 6.32 -5.29
C VAL A 204 3.91 5.10 -6.07
N GLY A 205 3.93 5.18 -7.39
CA GLY A 205 3.54 4.10 -8.30
C GLY A 205 2.16 4.29 -8.94
N LEU A 206 1.56 3.18 -9.39
CA LEU A 206 0.33 3.18 -10.17
C LEU A 206 -0.91 3.10 -9.27
N SER A 207 -1.82 4.07 -9.42
CA SER A 207 -3.15 4.06 -8.84
C SER A 207 -4.22 4.06 -9.92
N LEU A 208 -5.34 3.38 -9.70
CA LEU A 208 -6.50 3.34 -10.57
C LEU A 208 -7.75 3.81 -9.81
N TRP A 209 -8.32 4.93 -10.20
CA TRP A 209 -9.57 5.43 -9.63
C TRP A 209 -10.75 4.78 -10.34
N TYR A 210 -11.65 4.12 -9.60
CA TYR A 210 -12.70 3.26 -10.19
C TYR A 210 -14.09 3.44 -9.56
N TRP A 211 -14.24 4.34 -8.60
CA TRP A 211 -15.56 4.65 -8.08
C TRP A 211 -15.64 6.07 -7.53
N LYS A 212 -16.78 6.71 -7.77
CA LYS A 212 -17.12 8.01 -7.19
C LYS A 212 -18.56 7.98 -6.70
N GLN A 213 -18.76 8.12 -5.40
CA GLN A 213 -20.10 8.07 -4.82
C GLN A 213 -20.93 9.30 -5.21
N ARG A 214 -22.01 9.10 -5.99
CA ARG A 214 -23.01 10.13 -6.29
C ARG A 214 -23.96 10.31 -5.10
N HIS A 215 -23.76 11.35 -4.31
CA HIS A 215 -24.78 11.84 -3.38
C HIS A 215 -25.32 13.17 -3.88
N HIS A 216 -26.63 13.26 -4.15
CA HIS A 216 -27.28 14.52 -4.51
C HIS A 216 -27.30 15.57 -3.36
N HIS A 217 -26.91 15.18 -2.13
CA HIS A 217 -27.07 16.01 -0.93
C HIS A 217 -25.83 16.17 -0.04
N PHE A 218 -24.70 15.52 -0.34
CA PHE A 218 -23.46 15.67 0.45
C PHE A 218 -22.41 16.47 -0.32
N VAL A 219 -21.69 17.34 0.41
CA VAL A 219 -20.63 18.22 -0.13
C VAL A 219 -19.33 17.45 -0.39
N GLU A 220 -19.15 16.27 0.22
CA GLU A 220 -17.93 15.47 0.10
C GLU A 220 -18.09 14.36 -0.96
N GLN A 221 -17.25 14.43 -2.00
CA GLN A 221 -17.13 13.38 -3.01
C GLN A 221 -16.17 12.31 -2.51
N LYS A 222 -16.69 11.11 -2.21
CA LYS A 222 -15.84 9.95 -1.87
C LYS A 222 -15.39 9.28 -3.16
N SER A 223 -14.08 9.27 -3.41
CA SER A 223 -13.46 8.59 -4.55
C SER A 223 -12.69 7.37 -4.05
N TRP A 224 -12.82 6.23 -4.73
CA TRP A 224 -12.15 5.00 -4.36
C TRP A 224 -11.10 4.69 -5.40
N ARG A 225 -9.99 4.10 -4.95
CA ARG A 225 -8.89 3.72 -5.82
C ARG A 225 -8.35 2.35 -5.47
N VAL A 226 -7.68 1.77 -6.45
CA VAL A 226 -6.82 0.62 -6.26
C VAL A 226 -5.39 1.07 -6.47
N ILE A 227 -4.48 0.61 -5.61
CA ILE A 227 -3.05 0.78 -5.78
C ILE A 227 -2.52 -0.53 -6.36
N ILE A 228 -1.82 -0.44 -7.48
CA ILE A 228 -1.24 -1.62 -8.14
C ILE A 228 0.18 -1.81 -7.62
N GLU A 229 0.43 -2.95 -6.98
CA GLU A 229 1.73 -3.30 -6.43
C GLU A 229 2.20 -4.68 -6.91
N ALA A 230 3.51 -4.91 -6.79
CA ALA A 230 4.11 -6.22 -6.96
C ALA A 230 4.48 -6.79 -5.58
N GLN A 231 4.36 -8.10 -5.42
CA GLN A 231 4.71 -8.81 -4.19
C GLN A 231 5.51 -10.08 -4.51
N GLU A 232 6.30 -10.54 -3.54
CA GLU A 232 6.96 -11.84 -3.62
C GLU A 232 5.92 -12.95 -3.67
N TYR A 233 6.08 -13.87 -4.62
CA TYR A 233 5.23 -15.04 -4.72
C TYR A 233 5.52 -15.99 -3.55
N ASP A 234 4.47 -16.40 -2.82
CA ASP A 234 4.57 -17.39 -1.75
C ASP A 234 4.38 -18.81 -2.34
N PRO A 235 5.45 -19.62 -2.45
CA PRO A 235 5.38 -20.95 -3.06
C PRO A 235 4.63 -21.98 -2.22
N THR A 236 4.20 -21.65 -1.00
CA THR A 236 3.32 -22.53 -0.21
C THR A 236 1.95 -22.71 -0.86
N PHE A 237 1.60 -21.85 -1.83
CA PHE A 237 0.42 -22.02 -2.67
C PHE A 237 0.76 -22.84 -3.93
N SER A 238 0.26 -24.07 -3.97
CA SER A 238 0.32 -24.92 -5.16
C SER A 238 -0.80 -24.54 -6.14
N SER A 239 -0.51 -23.74 -7.17
CA SER A 239 -1.14 -23.91 -8.49
C SER A 239 -0.47 -23.10 -9.61
N ILE A 240 0.15 -23.81 -10.55
CA ILE A 240 -0.06 -23.79 -12.02
C ILE A 240 -0.43 -22.45 -12.69
N PHE A 241 0.29 -21.36 -12.44
CA PHE A 241 0.21 -20.21 -13.35
C PHE A 241 1.62 -19.79 -13.77
N SER A 242 1.93 -20.03 -15.03
CA SER A 242 2.92 -19.19 -15.69
C SER A 242 2.33 -17.79 -15.76
N LEU A 243 2.97 -16.84 -15.06
CA LEU A 243 2.61 -15.44 -15.23
C LEU A 243 2.96 -15.05 -16.66
N ASN A 244 1.92 -14.96 -17.47
CA ASN A 244 1.99 -14.40 -18.79
C ASN A 244 2.03 -12.88 -18.63
N ILE A 245 3.19 -12.29 -18.86
CA ILE A 245 3.39 -10.85 -18.82
C ILE A 245 3.56 -10.25 -20.21
N ASP A 246 3.28 -11.01 -21.25
CA ASP A 246 3.49 -10.53 -22.61
C ASP A 246 2.60 -9.31 -22.92
N TRP A 247 1.47 -9.20 -22.23
CA TRP A 247 0.62 -8.01 -22.24
C TRP A 247 1.38 -6.72 -21.86
N MET A 248 2.49 -6.80 -21.12
CA MET A 248 3.28 -5.63 -20.68
C MET A 248 4.11 -4.99 -21.80
N ASN A 249 4.50 -5.78 -22.80
CA ASN A 249 5.24 -5.28 -23.98
C ASN A 249 4.31 -4.93 -25.15
N GLN A 250 3.01 -5.10 -24.97
CA GLN A 250 2.05 -5.08 -26.05
C GLN A 250 1.20 -3.82 -26.06
N LYS A 251 0.83 -3.44 -27.29
CA LYS A 251 -0.10 -2.34 -27.51
C LYS A 251 -1.51 -2.91 -27.39
N VAL A 252 -2.29 -2.37 -26.46
CA VAL A 252 -3.74 -2.59 -26.43
C VAL A 252 -4.31 -2.23 -27.81
N ASN A 253 -5.01 -3.17 -28.44
CA ASN A 253 -5.72 -2.92 -29.67
C ASN A 253 -7.10 -2.35 -29.31
N LEU A 254 -7.40 -1.20 -29.87
CA LEU A 254 -8.69 -0.54 -29.71
C LEU A 254 -9.47 -0.77 -31.01
N SER A 255 -10.53 -1.57 -30.98
CA SER A 255 -11.39 -1.77 -32.14
C SER A 255 -12.84 -2.01 -31.73
N ASN A 256 -13.80 -1.49 -32.50
CA ASN A 256 -15.23 -1.73 -32.33
C ASN A 256 -15.82 -1.48 -30.92
N ASN A 257 -15.38 -0.41 -30.22
CA ASN A 257 -15.79 -0.10 -28.83
C ASN A 257 -15.35 -1.15 -27.79
N GLU A 258 -14.48 -2.06 -28.17
CA GLU A 258 -13.86 -3.05 -27.30
C GLU A 258 -12.34 -2.82 -27.29
N HIS A 259 -11.70 -3.24 -26.21
CA HIS A 259 -10.25 -3.29 -26.12
C HIS A 259 -9.85 -4.74 -25.91
N GLU A 260 -8.94 -5.23 -26.76
CA GLU A 260 -8.45 -6.60 -26.67
C GLU A 260 -6.98 -6.53 -26.25
N TRP A 261 -6.68 -7.17 -25.13
CA TRP A 261 -5.32 -7.44 -24.74
C TRP A 261 -4.82 -8.60 -25.59
N ILE A 262 -3.78 -8.36 -26.37
CA ILE A 262 -3.14 -9.45 -27.09
C ILE A 262 -2.50 -10.36 -26.02
N ILE A 263 -2.61 -11.68 -26.18
CA ILE A 263 -1.98 -12.65 -25.27
C ILE A 263 -0.95 -13.39 -26.12
N THR A 264 0.34 -13.26 -25.80
CA THR A 264 1.37 -14.19 -26.32
C THR A 264 1.92 -15.01 -25.17
N SER A 265 2.50 -16.17 -25.42
CA SER A 265 3.00 -17.06 -24.37
C SER A 265 4.47 -16.80 -24.06
N SER A 266 4.75 -16.15 -22.92
CA SER A 266 6.05 -16.23 -22.27
C SER A 266 5.88 -16.33 -20.75
N ASP A 267 6.71 -17.15 -20.12
CA ASP A 267 6.62 -17.47 -18.70
C ASP A 267 7.56 -16.54 -17.91
N LEU A 268 7.04 -15.83 -16.89
CA LEU A 268 7.88 -15.23 -15.85
C LEU A 268 8.54 -16.31 -14.97
N PRO A 269 9.70 -16.04 -14.35
CA PRO A 269 10.13 -16.76 -13.16
C PRO A 269 9.10 -16.64 -12.02
N PHE A 270 8.85 -17.75 -11.34
CA PHE A 270 7.84 -18.01 -10.30
C PHE A 270 7.95 -17.17 -8.99
N SER A 271 8.54 -15.97 -9.01
CA SER A 271 8.88 -15.23 -7.79
C SER A 271 8.11 -13.93 -7.54
N CYS A 272 7.26 -13.48 -8.46
CA CYS A 272 6.52 -12.22 -8.35
C CYS A 272 5.03 -12.41 -8.65
N GLN A 273 4.16 -11.76 -7.90
CA GLN A 273 2.72 -11.64 -8.18
C GLN A 273 2.30 -10.16 -8.19
N PHE A 274 1.28 -9.80 -8.98
CA PHE A 274 0.70 -8.46 -8.90
C PHE A 274 -0.54 -8.48 -8.02
N VAL A 275 -0.76 -7.36 -7.34
CA VAL A 275 -1.88 -7.20 -6.42
C VAL A 275 -2.55 -5.84 -6.59
N MET A 276 -3.86 -5.85 -6.38
CA MET A 276 -4.73 -4.70 -6.25
C MET A 276 -4.94 -4.42 -4.77
N ILE A 277 -4.29 -3.39 -4.23
CA ILE A 277 -4.57 -2.93 -2.86
C ILE A 277 -5.74 -1.97 -2.91
N LEU A 278 -6.84 -2.36 -2.27
CA LEU A 278 -8.07 -1.58 -2.22
C LEU A 278 -7.91 -0.44 -1.22
N ASP A 279 -8.01 0.80 -1.70
CA ASP A 279 -7.97 2.01 -0.86
C ASP A 279 -9.26 2.82 -1.06
N PRO A 280 -10.24 2.68 -0.16
CA PRO A 280 -10.18 1.93 1.10
C PRO A 280 -10.43 0.42 0.96
N PRO A 281 -10.11 -0.39 2.00
CA PRO A 281 -10.50 -1.79 2.06
C PRO A 281 -12.02 -1.96 1.98
N ILE A 282 -12.49 -2.97 1.26
CA ILE A 282 -13.92 -3.18 0.97
C ILE A 282 -14.46 -4.33 1.82
N VAL A 283 -15.68 -4.17 2.34
CA VAL A 283 -16.41 -5.26 2.98
C VAL A 283 -17.19 -6.06 1.93
N MET A 284 -16.91 -7.36 1.80
CA MET A 284 -17.55 -8.27 0.84
C MET A 284 -18.17 -9.48 1.55
N CYS A 285 -19.20 -10.09 0.94
CA CYS A 285 -19.70 -11.40 1.36
C CYS A 285 -18.89 -12.53 0.71
N LEU A 286 -19.03 -13.74 1.25
CA LEU A 286 -18.34 -14.92 0.76
C LEU A 286 -18.69 -15.26 -0.71
N GLU A 287 -19.93 -15.00 -1.13
CA GLU A 287 -20.36 -15.24 -2.52
C GLU A 287 -19.62 -14.33 -3.51
N ASP A 288 -19.42 -13.05 -3.17
CA ASP A 288 -18.72 -12.12 -4.05
C ASP A 288 -17.22 -12.41 -4.07
N ILE A 289 -16.64 -12.82 -2.93
CA ILE A 289 -15.25 -13.32 -2.87
C ILE A 289 -15.06 -14.55 -3.76
N LYS A 290 -16.03 -15.48 -3.78
CA LYS A 290 -15.99 -16.65 -4.69
C LYS A 290 -16.02 -16.23 -6.15
N LYS A 291 -16.88 -15.29 -6.54
CA LYS A 291 -16.93 -14.78 -7.92
C LYS A 291 -15.60 -14.12 -8.31
N ILE A 292 -15.03 -13.30 -7.44
CA ILE A 292 -13.71 -12.68 -7.67
C ILE A 292 -12.64 -13.76 -7.83
N SER A 293 -12.66 -14.79 -6.99
CA SER A 293 -11.72 -15.92 -7.08
C SER A 293 -11.88 -16.67 -8.41
N GLU A 294 -13.11 -16.91 -8.86
CA GLU A 294 -13.41 -17.51 -10.17
C GLU A 294 -12.90 -16.64 -11.33
N ILE A 295 -13.11 -15.31 -11.27
CA ILE A 295 -12.62 -14.35 -12.28
C ILE A 295 -11.10 -14.41 -12.41
N ILE A 296 -10.39 -14.48 -11.29
CA ILE A 296 -8.92 -14.50 -11.26
C ILE A 296 -8.35 -15.91 -11.57
N GLY A 297 -9.22 -16.93 -11.62
CA GLY A 297 -8.82 -18.32 -11.80
C GLY A 297 -8.26 -18.99 -10.54
N LEU A 298 -8.54 -18.43 -9.36
CA LEU A 298 -8.17 -19.02 -8.08
C LEU A 298 -9.18 -20.09 -7.68
N ASN A 299 -8.75 -21.35 -7.73
CA ASN A 299 -9.55 -22.49 -7.26
C ASN A 299 -9.70 -22.54 -5.74
N ASP A 300 -8.78 -21.90 -5.01
CA ASP A 300 -8.81 -21.83 -3.55
C ASP A 300 -8.99 -20.39 -3.07
N THR A 301 -10.13 -20.12 -2.46
CA THR A 301 -10.46 -18.81 -1.86
C THR A 301 -9.55 -18.46 -0.67
N SER A 302 -8.85 -19.44 -0.08
CA SER A 302 -7.95 -19.25 1.08
C SER A 302 -6.85 -18.20 0.86
N VAL A 303 -6.45 -17.99 -0.41
CA VAL A 303 -5.43 -17.00 -0.81
C VAL A 303 -5.88 -15.58 -0.49
N LEU A 304 -7.15 -15.25 -0.77
CA LEU A 304 -7.73 -13.96 -0.41
C LEU A 304 -7.87 -13.79 1.11
N PHE A 305 -7.75 -14.89 1.88
CA PHE A 305 -8.00 -14.90 3.31
C PHE A 305 -6.77 -14.76 4.24
N LYS A 306 -5.52 -14.76 3.74
CA LYS A 306 -4.34 -14.73 4.63
C LYS A 306 -4.18 -13.42 5.43
N ASP A 307 -4.60 -12.28 4.88
CA ASP A 307 -4.52 -10.97 5.58
C ASP A 307 -5.55 -10.81 6.72
N PHE A 308 -6.41 -11.81 6.96
CA PHE A 308 -7.42 -11.78 8.02
C PHE A 308 -6.95 -12.34 9.36
N GLN A 309 -5.84 -13.07 9.41
CA GLN A 309 -5.46 -13.81 10.63
C GLN A 309 -4.85 -12.95 11.74
N ASP A 310 -4.41 -11.72 11.44
CA ASP A 310 -3.79 -10.83 12.44
C ASP A 310 -4.78 -9.89 13.15
N SER A 311 -6.04 -9.81 12.71
CA SER A 311 -7.07 -9.20 13.52
C SER A 311 -7.64 -10.25 14.46
N ASN A 312 -7.35 -10.11 15.76
CA ASN A 312 -8.11 -10.73 16.84
C ASN A 312 -9.59 -10.28 16.80
N ASP A 313 -10.34 -10.65 15.76
CA ASP A 313 -11.76 -10.38 15.58
C ASP A 313 -12.61 -11.37 16.41
N LEU A 314 -12.20 -11.57 17.66
CA LEU A 314 -13.06 -11.94 18.76
C LEU A 314 -13.79 -10.67 19.20
N ILE A 315 -14.78 -10.20 18.41
CA ILE A 315 -15.98 -9.45 18.85
C ILE A 315 -16.83 -9.30 17.59
N TYR A 316 -17.62 -10.31 17.21
CA TYR A 316 -18.80 -10.06 16.36
C TYR A 316 -19.92 -11.10 16.53
N GLU A 317 -19.70 -12.22 17.23
CA GLU A 317 -20.74 -13.26 17.41
C GLU A 317 -21.73 -13.00 18.57
N THR A 318 -21.42 -12.18 19.58
CA THR A 318 -22.14 -12.26 20.86
C THR A 318 -23.42 -11.43 21.00
N VAL A 319 -24.16 -11.12 19.93
CA VAL A 319 -25.47 -10.41 20.07
C VAL A 319 -26.64 -11.10 19.34
N LEU A 320 -26.41 -12.14 18.53
CA LEU A 320 -27.46 -12.63 17.61
C LEU A 320 -28.21 -13.91 18.03
N THR A 321 -28.18 -14.32 19.29
CA THR A 321 -28.86 -15.56 19.74
C THR A 321 -30.20 -15.39 20.44
N SER A 322 -30.79 -14.19 20.56
CA SER A 322 -31.99 -14.03 21.40
C SER A 322 -33.33 -13.76 20.73
N GLN A 323 -33.44 -13.41 19.44
CA GLN A 323 -34.76 -13.09 18.87
C GLN A 323 -34.98 -13.54 17.42
N SER A 324 -35.94 -14.46 17.25
CA SER A 324 -36.47 -14.97 15.99
C SER A 324 -37.38 -13.94 15.29
N LEU A 325 -36.79 -12.93 14.66
CA LEU A 325 -37.46 -12.03 13.72
C LEU A 325 -36.67 -11.97 12.41
N PRO A 326 -37.31 -11.71 11.25
CA PRO A 326 -36.60 -11.52 9.99
C PRO A 326 -35.70 -10.30 10.14
N ILE A 327 -34.40 -10.55 10.23
CA ILE A 327 -33.44 -9.53 10.58
C ILE A 327 -33.15 -8.68 9.34
N HIS A 328 -33.91 -7.61 9.11
CA HIS A 328 -33.42 -6.48 8.33
C HIS A 328 -32.40 -5.71 9.19
N THR A 329 -31.23 -6.30 9.44
CA THR A 329 -30.14 -5.63 10.14
C THR A 329 -29.35 -4.81 9.15
N LYS A 330 -29.54 -3.50 9.22
CA LYS A 330 -28.49 -2.58 8.80
C LYS A 330 -27.31 -2.77 9.75
N ARG A 331 -26.19 -3.28 9.24
CA ARG A 331 -24.94 -3.42 9.99
C ARG A 331 -24.00 -2.31 9.58
N THR A 332 -23.55 -1.50 10.53
CA THR A 332 -22.49 -0.51 10.35
C THR A 332 -21.18 -1.12 10.82
N ILE A 333 -20.16 -1.14 9.96
CA ILE A 333 -18.81 -1.63 10.28
C ILE A 333 -17.87 -0.43 10.31
N TYR A 334 -17.08 -0.32 11.36
CA TYR A 334 -16.02 0.69 11.49
C TYR A 334 -14.68 0.03 11.15
N LEU A 335 -13.93 0.61 10.22
CA LEU A 335 -12.60 0.15 9.86
C LEU A 335 -11.54 1.02 10.57
N PRO A 336 -10.79 0.48 11.55
CA PRO A 336 -9.81 1.26 12.32
C PRO A 336 -8.49 1.55 11.56
N SER A 337 -8.42 1.25 10.26
CA SER A 337 -7.16 1.25 9.49
C SER A 337 -7.13 2.10 8.22
N SER A 338 -8.22 2.78 7.82
CA SER A 338 -8.09 3.75 6.72
C SER A 338 -7.38 5.01 7.22
N LEU A 339 -6.25 5.35 6.60
CA LEU A 339 -5.54 6.62 6.79
C LEU A 339 -6.43 7.85 6.49
N THR A 340 -7.63 7.63 5.94
CA THR A 340 -8.58 8.64 5.49
C THR A 340 -10.01 8.26 5.94
N GLN A 341 -10.43 8.86 7.06
CA GLN A 341 -11.82 8.91 7.59
C GLN A 341 -12.51 7.60 8.01
N ASP A 342 -13.41 7.74 9.00
CA ASP A 342 -14.38 6.71 9.40
C ASP A 342 -15.25 6.32 8.19
N GLN A 343 -15.38 5.02 7.93
CA GLN A 343 -16.17 4.52 6.81
C GLN A 343 -17.42 3.78 7.28
N PHE A 344 -18.54 4.04 6.62
CA PHE A 344 -19.82 3.43 6.92
C PHE A 344 -20.22 2.49 5.78
N TYR A 345 -20.22 1.19 6.06
CA TYR A 345 -20.80 0.19 5.17
C TYR A 345 -22.28 -0.02 5.54
N THR A 346 -23.16 -0.05 4.56
CA THR A 346 -24.57 -0.46 4.73
C THR A 346 -24.80 -1.67 3.85
N ILE A 347 -25.04 -2.82 4.47
CA ILE A 347 -25.31 -4.07 3.76
C ILE A 347 -26.82 -4.27 3.75
N GLU A 348 -27.44 -4.18 2.57
CA GLU A 348 -28.90 -4.26 2.41
C GLU A 348 -29.43 -5.70 2.47
N LYS A 349 -28.57 -6.68 2.14
CA LYS A 349 -28.88 -8.10 2.24
C LYS A 349 -28.26 -8.66 3.52
N SER A 350 -29.04 -8.63 4.59
CA SER A 350 -28.76 -9.39 5.80
C SER A 350 -28.80 -10.88 5.45
N THR A 351 -27.65 -11.42 5.10
CA THR A 351 -27.42 -12.85 5.16
C THR A 351 -26.67 -13.13 6.47
N LEU A 352 -27.00 -14.23 7.14
CA LEU A 352 -26.27 -14.74 8.31
C LEU A 352 -24.80 -15.13 7.99
N PHE A 353 -24.32 -14.81 6.79
CA PHE A 353 -22.98 -15.14 6.35
C PHE A 353 -21.95 -14.15 6.93
N PRO A 354 -20.76 -14.66 7.30
CA PRO A 354 -19.65 -13.80 7.69
C PRO A 354 -19.31 -12.83 6.55
N VAL A 355 -19.06 -11.58 6.93
CA VAL A 355 -18.57 -10.53 6.02
C VAL A 355 -17.08 -10.38 6.23
N HIS A 356 -16.35 -10.12 5.16
CA HIS A 356 -14.89 -10.08 5.14
C HIS A 356 -14.40 -8.73 4.63
N ILE A 357 -13.33 -8.22 5.24
CA ILE A 357 -12.66 -6.96 4.85
C ILE A 357 -11.54 -7.25 3.84
N VAL A 358 -11.85 -7.21 2.56
CA VAL A 358 -10.85 -7.42 1.52
C VAL A 358 -10.00 -6.15 1.39
N LYS A 359 -8.69 -6.29 1.62
CA LYS A 359 -7.69 -5.22 1.46
C LYS A 359 -6.89 -5.35 0.17
N CYS A 360 -6.76 -6.57 -0.33
CA CYS A 360 -5.82 -6.93 -1.38
C CYS A 360 -6.44 -8.03 -2.25
N ILE A 361 -6.29 -7.92 -3.57
CA ILE A 361 -6.75 -8.93 -4.53
C ILE A 361 -5.59 -9.20 -5.51
N PRO A 362 -5.05 -10.42 -5.60
CA PRO A 362 -4.02 -10.74 -6.58
C PRO A 362 -4.60 -10.75 -7.99
N PHE A 363 -3.78 -10.44 -8.99
CA PHE A 363 -4.15 -10.59 -10.38
C PHE A 363 -2.96 -11.03 -11.24
N TYR A 364 -3.27 -11.67 -12.37
CA TYR A 364 -2.28 -12.22 -13.29
C TYR A 364 -2.38 -11.60 -14.69
N HIS A 365 -3.53 -10.98 -15.00
CA HIS A 365 -3.79 -10.29 -16.25
C HIS A 365 -4.51 -8.97 -15.98
N PRO A 366 -4.23 -7.87 -16.72
CA PRO A 366 -4.89 -6.59 -16.51
C PRO A 366 -6.40 -6.62 -16.69
N GLU A 367 -6.94 -7.54 -17.50
CA GLU A 367 -8.40 -7.72 -17.62
C GLU A 367 -9.05 -8.13 -16.30
N HIS A 368 -8.33 -8.82 -15.41
CA HIS A 368 -8.87 -9.14 -14.10
C HIS A 368 -9.15 -7.86 -13.31
N ILE A 369 -8.38 -6.79 -13.50
CA ILE A 369 -8.65 -5.49 -12.87
C ILE A 369 -10.01 -4.97 -13.35
N HIS A 370 -10.28 -5.04 -14.65
CA HIS A 370 -11.55 -4.59 -15.22
C HIS A 370 -12.75 -5.43 -14.78
N PHE A 371 -12.59 -6.74 -14.59
CA PHE A 371 -13.69 -7.60 -14.15
C PHE A 371 -13.97 -7.55 -12.64
N VAL A 372 -12.96 -7.18 -11.84
CA VAL A 372 -13.07 -7.12 -10.37
C VAL A 372 -13.64 -5.78 -9.90
N LEU A 373 -13.27 -4.67 -10.55
CA LEU A 373 -13.76 -3.33 -10.25
C LEU A 373 -15.11 -3.07 -10.92
#